data_AF-A0A9X1P955-F1
#
_entry.id   AF-A0A9X1P955-F1
#
_cell.length_a   1.000
_cell.length_b   1.000
_cell.length_c   1.000
_cell.angle_alpha   90.00
_cell.angle_beta   90.00
_cell.angle_gamma   90.00
#
_symmetry.space_group_name_H-M   'P 1'
#
loop_
_entity.id
_entity.type
_entity.pdbx_description
1 polymer ?
#
loop_
_entity_poly.entity_id
_entity_poly.type
_entity_poly.pdbx_seq_one_letter_code
_entity_poly.pdbx_strand_id
1 'polypeptide(L)'
;MTEEEKFRDLEQRIRLGMKKTFESVLEFKRQKNSPLVVMRGDKIVKIMPEDFHKLKRKDNEMNMLERHKEVIVKLCKAHRVKSLYAFGSVLTDHFDRESDIDLIVDFSPMEVEDYADNYFDFKFSLQDIFNRQVDLLEAKAIKNPYFLQNVNQQKQLVYGH
;
A
#
# COMPACT_ATOMS: atom_id res chain seq x y z
N MET A 1 3.98 20.04 29.72
CA MET A 1 3.74 18.75 29.07
C MET A 1 2.41 18.22 29.55
N THR A 2 1.44 18.07 28.65
CA THR A 2 0.09 17.58 28.96
C THR A 2 0.12 16.08 29.29
N GLU A 3 -0.93 15.56 29.92
CA GLU A 3 -1.05 14.12 30.19
C GLU A 3 -1.02 13.28 28.90
N GLU A 4 -1.60 13.80 27.81
CA GLU A 4 -1.52 13.16 26.50
C GLU A 4 -0.09 13.13 25.92
N GLU A 5 0.68 14.19 26.12
CA GLU A 5 2.08 14.24 25.68
C GLU A 5 2.95 13.23 26.46
N LYS A 6 2.71 13.09 27.77
CA LYS A 6 3.36 12.08 28.60
C LYS A 6 3.02 10.65 28.16
N PHE A 7 1.74 10.41 27.84
CA PHE A 7 1.30 9.11 27.36
C PHE A 7 1.96 8.75 26.02
N ARG A 8 2.02 9.71 25.07
CA ARG A 8 2.70 9.53 23.78
C ARG A 8 4.20 9.28 23.95
N ASP A 9 4.89 10.00 24.82
CA ASP A 9 6.31 9.76 25.12
C ASP A 9 6.53 8.34 25.67
N LEU A 10 5.71 7.93 26.64
CA LEU A 10 5.79 6.60 27.24
C LEU A 10 5.58 5.49 26.20
N GLU A 11 4.56 5.64 25.36
CA GLU A 11 4.27 4.70 24.27
C GLU A 11 5.45 4.58 23.30
N GLN A 12 6.05 5.70 22.90
CA GLN A 12 7.23 5.69 22.02
C GLN A 12 8.42 4.98 22.64
N ARG A 13 8.70 5.22 23.92
CA ARG A 13 9.81 4.58 24.64
C ARG A 13 9.61 3.07 24.78
N ILE A 14 8.39 2.63 25.09
CA ILE A 14 8.03 1.21 25.14
C ILE A 14 8.24 0.58 23.76
N ARG A 15 7.70 1.21 22.70
CA ARG A 15 7.83 0.72 21.33
C ARG A 15 9.30 0.60 20.90
N LEU A 16 10.12 1.60 21.23
CA LEU A 16 11.55 1.58 20.93
C LEU A 16 12.27 0.45 21.66
N GLY A 17 11.97 0.25 22.95
CA GLY A 17 12.51 -0.86 23.73
C GLY A 17 12.15 -2.21 23.13
N MET A 18 10.87 -2.43 22.85
CA MET A 18 10.37 -3.66 22.23
C MET A 18 10.99 -3.93 20.86
N LYS A 19 11.16 -2.89 20.03
CA LYS A 19 11.83 -3.01 18.72
C LYS A 19 13.27 -3.51 18.88
N LYS A 20 14.03 -2.92 19.81
CA LYS A 20 15.41 -3.34 20.08
C LYS A 20 15.47 -4.77 20.62
N THR A 21 14.62 -5.14 21.57
CA THR A 21 14.53 -6.50 22.09
C THR A 21 14.25 -7.50 20.97
N PHE A 22 13.32 -7.16 20.08
CA PHE A 22 12.97 -8.01 18.96
C PHE A 22 14.14 -8.20 17.97
N GLU A 23 14.85 -7.12 17.65
CA GLU A 23 16.07 -7.17 16.80
C GLU A 23 17.15 -8.07 17.42
N SER A 24 17.41 -7.94 18.73
CA SER A 24 18.36 -8.82 19.43
C SER A 24 17.95 -10.30 19.39
N VAL A 25 16.65 -10.58 19.53
CA VAL A 25 16.13 -11.96 19.42
C VAL A 25 16.29 -12.51 18.01
N LEU A 26 16.03 -11.71 16.98
CA LEU A 26 16.25 -12.12 15.59
C LEU A 26 17.72 -12.46 15.32
N GLU A 27 18.64 -11.61 15.76
CA GLU A 27 20.08 -11.85 15.61
C GLU A 27 20.53 -13.14 16.32
N PHE A 28 20.10 -13.33 17.56
CA PHE A 28 20.38 -14.56 18.31
C PHE A 28 19.89 -15.80 17.58
N LYS A 29 18.66 -15.76 17.03
CA LYS A 29 18.07 -16.88 16.28
C LYS A 29 18.80 -17.16 14.98
N ARG A 30 19.28 -16.13 14.26
CA ARG A 30 20.14 -16.27 13.07
C ARG A 30 21.44 -16.98 13.40
N GLN A 31 22.13 -16.53 14.44
CA GLN A 31 23.40 -17.13 14.87
C GLN A 31 23.24 -18.61 15.25
N LYS A 32 22.07 -18.97 15.80
CA LYS A 32 21.72 -20.34 16.15
C LYS A 32 21.09 -21.15 15.01
N ASN A 33 20.93 -20.56 13.82
CA ASN A 33 20.22 -21.13 12.67
C ASN A 33 18.90 -21.81 13.08
N SER A 34 18.08 -21.09 13.85
CA SER A 34 16.89 -21.64 14.49
C SER A 34 15.66 -20.76 14.26
N PRO A 35 14.45 -21.35 14.18
CA PRO A 35 13.26 -20.58 13.90
C PRO A 35 12.86 -19.69 15.09
N LEU A 36 12.31 -18.54 14.75
CA LEU A 36 11.55 -17.68 15.63
C LEU A 36 10.11 -18.21 15.74
N VAL A 37 9.57 -18.21 16.96
CA VAL A 37 8.16 -18.52 17.21
C VAL A 37 7.42 -17.20 17.30
N VAL A 38 6.41 -17.01 16.46
CA VAL A 38 5.59 -15.79 16.44
C VAL A 38 4.11 -16.14 16.43
N MET A 39 3.29 -15.25 16.98
CA MET A 39 1.84 -15.35 16.93
C MET A 39 1.32 -14.58 15.72
N ARG A 40 0.37 -15.16 14.98
CA ARG A 40 -0.25 -14.57 13.80
C ARG A 40 -1.76 -14.77 13.89
N GLY A 41 -2.49 -13.69 14.20
CA GLY A 41 -3.87 -13.81 14.68
C GLY A 41 -3.89 -14.76 15.88
N ASP A 42 -4.70 -15.81 15.80
CA ASP A 42 -4.84 -16.80 16.88
C ASP A 42 -3.95 -18.03 16.72
N LYS A 43 -2.99 -18.02 15.80
CA LYS A 43 -2.12 -19.17 15.49
C LYS A 43 -0.66 -18.90 15.84
N ILE A 44 0.03 -19.91 16.36
CA ILE A 44 1.48 -19.89 16.55
C ILE A 44 2.15 -20.47 15.31
N VAL A 45 3.10 -19.73 14.74
CA VAL A 45 3.89 -20.14 13.57
C VAL A 45 5.39 -20.07 13.87
N LYS A 46 6.16 -20.95 13.23
CA LYS A 46 7.62 -20.97 13.29
C LYS A 46 8.16 -20.42 11.96
N ILE A 47 9.09 -19.49 12.02
CA ILE A 47 9.68 -18.86 10.84
C ILE A 47 11.17 -18.69 11.01
N MET A 48 11.93 -18.83 9.92
CA MET A 48 13.35 -18.49 9.97
C MET A 48 13.54 -16.97 10.01
N PRO A 49 14.53 -16.45 10.76
CA PRO A 49 14.75 -15.00 10.86
C PRO A 49 14.98 -14.29 9.52
N GLU A 50 15.59 -14.97 8.55
CA GLU A 50 15.77 -14.50 7.18
C GLU A 50 14.44 -14.33 6.45
N ASP A 51 13.43 -15.16 6.74
CA ASP A 51 12.10 -15.08 6.15
C ASP A 51 11.20 -14.06 6.87
N PHE A 52 11.66 -13.44 7.96
CA PHE A 52 10.84 -12.53 8.76
C PHE A 52 10.36 -11.29 7.96
N HIS A 53 11.10 -10.84 6.94
CA HIS A 53 10.65 -9.77 6.05
C HIS A 53 9.33 -10.11 5.34
N LYS A 54 9.06 -11.40 5.10
CA LYS A 54 7.79 -11.89 4.53
C LYS A 54 6.61 -11.72 5.49
N LEU A 55 6.85 -11.64 6.81
CA LEU A 55 5.82 -11.40 7.83
C LEU A 55 5.50 -9.93 8.03
N LYS A 56 6.51 -9.03 7.96
CA LYS A 56 6.26 -7.57 7.99
C LYS A 56 5.30 -7.11 6.89
N ARG A 57 5.19 -7.88 5.81
CA ARG A 57 4.52 -7.49 4.57
C ARG A 57 3.01 -7.67 4.55
N LYS A 58 2.44 -8.60 5.31
CA LYS A 58 0.99 -8.77 5.27
C LYS A 58 0.22 -7.71 6.06
N ASP A 59 0.88 -7.07 7.02
CA ASP A 59 0.20 -6.14 7.94
C ASP A 59 0.54 -4.66 7.73
N ASN A 60 1.57 -4.30 6.94
CA ASN A 60 2.09 -2.91 6.97
C ASN A 60 1.93 -2.05 5.69
N GLU A 61 1.73 -2.63 4.50
CA GLU A 61 1.57 -1.84 3.25
C GLU A 61 0.32 -2.19 2.44
N MET A 62 -0.18 -3.44 2.56
CA MET A 62 -1.48 -3.87 2.02
C MET A 62 -2.70 -3.16 2.64
N ASN A 63 -2.50 -2.25 3.60
CA ASN A 63 -3.59 -1.55 4.25
C ASN A 63 -3.63 -0.04 3.95
N MET A 64 -2.89 0.53 2.99
CA MET A 64 -3.15 1.94 2.59
C MET A 64 -4.39 2.05 1.71
N LEU A 65 -4.45 1.23 0.65
CA LEU A 65 -5.61 1.16 -0.25
C LEU A 65 -6.84 0.67 0.52
N GLU A 66 -6.67 -0.33 1.40
CA GLU A 66 -7.76 -0.84 2.21
C GLU A 66 -8.20 0.16 3.32
N ARG A 67 -7.27 0.88 3.98
CA ARG A 67 -7.62 1.96 4.94
C ARG A 67 -8.48 3.06 4.30
N HIS A 68 -8.19 3.44 3.06
CA HIS A 68 -8.90 4.51 2.37
C HIS A 68 -10.00 4.00 1.44
N LYS A 69 -10.31 2.69 1.47
CA LYS A 69 -11.20 2.04 0.50
C LYS A 69 -12.54 2.73 0.36
N GLU A 70 -13.18 3.09 1.47
CA GLU A 70 -14.48 3.77 1.43
C GLU A 70 -14.40 5.13 0.76
N VAL A 71 -13.32 5.89 1.01
CA VAL A 71 -13.08 7.20 0.42
C VAL A 71 -12.77 7.06 -1.07
N ILE A 72 -11.92 6.11 -1.44
CA ILE A 72 -11.58 5.78 -2.83
C ILE A 72 -12.84 5.37 -3.59
N VAL A 73 -13.70 4.51 -3.02
CA VAL A 73 -14.95 4.08 -3.65
C VAL A 73 -15.86 5.28 -3.93
N LYS A 74 -16.00 6.22 -2.97
CA LYS A 74 -16.80 7.44 -3.17
C LYS A 74 -16.19 8.33 -4.26
N LEU A 75 -14.88 8.50 -4.26
CA LEU A 75 -14.15 9.28 -5.24
C LEU A 75 -14.30 8.68 -6.65
N CYS A 76 -14.10 7.37 -6.79
CA CYS A 76 -14.28 6.66 -8.05
C CYS A 76 -15.69 6.85 -8.63
N LYS A 77 -16.72 6.80 -7.79
CA LYS A 77 -18.10 7.08 -8.21
C LYS A 77 -18.30 8.52 -8.66
N ALA A 78 -17.75 9.49 -7.93
CA ALA A 78 -17.85 10.92 -8.27
C ALA A 78 -17.20 11.24 -9.62
N HIS A 79 -16.06 10.61 -9.92
CA HIS A 79 -15.28 10.83 -11.14
C HIS A 79 -15.61 9.88 -12.29
N ARG A 80 -16.75 9.18 -12.23
CA ARG A 80 -17.22 8.23 -13.26
C ARG A 80 -16.20 7.14 -13.60
N VAL A 81 -15.37 6.73 -12.63
CA VAL A 81 -14.44 5.62 -12.79
C VAL A 81 -15.23 4.33 -12.96
N LYS A 82 -14.91 3.58 -14.01
CA LYS A 82 -15.43 2.23 -14.26
C LYS A 82 -14.57 1.18 -13.56
N SER A 83 -13.25 1.30 -13.65
CA SER A 83 -12.33 0.46 -12.88
C SER A 83 -11.05 1.19 -12.49
N LEU A 84 -10.49 0.81 -11.35
CA LEU A 84 -9.23 1.29 -10.81
C LEU A 84 -8.41 0.08 -10.36
N TYR A 85 -7.17 0.03 -10.83
CA TYR A 85 -6.20 -0.99 -10.47
C TYR A 85 -4.96 -0.36 -9.88
N ALA A 86 -4.34 -1.02 -8.90
CA ALA A 86 -2.97 -0.77 -8.51
C ALA A 86 -2.04 -1.64 -9.34
N PHE A 87 -0.84 -1.18 -9.65
CA PHE A 87 0.18 -1.95 -10.35
C PHE A 87 1.58 -1.51 -9.89
N GLY A 88 2.65 -2.10 -10.42
CA GLY A 88 4.00 -1.61 -10.15
C GLY A 88 4.44 -1.80 -8.70
N SER A 89 5.25 -0.86 -8.21
CA SER A 89 6.01 -1.05 -6.97
C SER A 89 5.11 -1.23 -5.75
N VAL A 90 3.93 -0.57 -5.73
CA VAL A 90 2.93 -0.62 -4.64
C VAL A 90 2.41 -2.02 -4.33
N LEU A 91 2.53 -2.96 -5.27
CA LEU A 91 2.15 -4.37 -5.10
C LEU A 91 3.33 -5.28 -4.76
N THR A 92 4.52 -4.70 -4.66
CA THR A 92 5.77 -5.43 -4.48
C THR A 92 6.43 -5.11 -3.15
N ASP A 93 7.40 -5.95 -2.90
CA ASP A 93 8.32 -5.94 -1.81
C ASP A 93 9.26 -4.70 -1.77
N HIS A 94 9.33 -3.94 -2.85
CA HIS A 94 10.19 -2.77 -2.97
C HIS A 94 9.47 -1.45 -2.67
N PHE A 95 8.17 -1.46 -2.39
CA PHE A 95 7.44 -0.27 -1.99
C PHE A 95 7.93 0.25 -0.65
N ASP A 96 8.21 1.54 -0.55
CA ASP A 96 8.64 2.19 0.67
C ASP A 96 7.90 3.51 0.92
N ARG A 97 8.43 4.36 1.81
CA ARG A 97 7.78 5.61 2.17
C ARG A 97 7.92 6.72 1.14
N GLU A 98 8.89 6.60 0.25
CA GLU A 98 9.20 7.60 -0.77
C GLU A 98 8.69 7.17 -2.15
N SER A 99 8.32 5.89 -2.30
CA SER A 99 7.77 5.32 -3.53
C SER A 99 6.42 5.93 -3.89
N ASP A 100 6.22 6.25 -5.18
CA ASP A 100 4.97 6.72 -5.75
C ASP A 100 3.90 5.61 -5.78
N ILE A 101 2.62 5.99 -5.84
CA ILE A 101 1.51 5.04 -5.97
C ILE A 101 1.08 4.93 -7.43
N ASP A 102 1.42 3.80 -8.05
CA ASP A 102 1.08 3.53 -9.45
C ASP A 102 -0.34 2.98 -9.60
N LEU A 103 -1.21 3.70 -10.32
CA LEU A 103 -2.62 3.35 -10.53
C LEU A 103 -3.00 3.39 -12.02
N ILE A 104 -3.90 2.49 -12.41
CA ILE A 104 -4.53 2.48 -13.73
C ILE A 104 -6.02 2.71 -13.59
N VAL A 105 -6.52 3.72 -14.30
CA VAL A 105 -7.92 4.09 -14.34
C VAL A 105 -8.55 3.78 -15.70
N ASP A 106 -9.77 3.27 -15.68
CA ASP A 106 -10.68 3.21 -16.81
C ASP A 106 -11.90 4.08 -16.45
N PHE A 107 -12.14 5.15 -17.20
CA PHE A 107 -13.31 6.01 -17.00
C PHE A 107 -14.49 5.53 -17.85
N SER A 108 -15.70 5.76 -17.36
CA SER A 108 -16.90 5.66 -18.20
C SER A 108 -16.87 6.74 -19.28
N PRO A 109 -17.55 6.54 -20.42
CA PRO A 109 -17.64 7.56 -21.47
C PRO A 109 -18.10 8.92 -20.92
N MET A 110 -17.43 9.98 -21.35
CA MET A 110 -17.75 11.38 -21.03
C MET A 110 -17.33 12.27 -22.20
N GLU A 111 -17.85 13.49 -22.22
CA GLU A 111 -17.51 14.49 -23.23
C GLU A 111 -16.03 14.89 -23.14
N VAL A 112 -15.45 15.30 -24.27
CA VAL A 112 -14.01 15.59 -24.36
C VAL A 112 -13.64 16.81 -23.51
N GLU A 113 -14.56 17.77 -23.41
CA GLU A 113 -14.41 19.01 -22.65
C GLU A 113 -14.29 18.73 -21.14
N ASP A 114 -15.01 17.74 -20.62
CA ASP A 114 -14.99 17.37 -19.20
C ASP A 114 -13.81 16.44 -18.84
N TYR A 115 -13.20 15.80 -19.84
CA TYR A 115 -12.28 14.69 -19.63
C TYR A 115 -11.00 15.10 -18.90
N ALA A 116 -10.36 16.19 -19.33
CA ALA A 116 -9.08 16.64 -18.78
C ALA A 116 -9.22 17.07 -17.32
N ASP A 117 -10.23 17.89 -17.02
CA ASP A 117 -10.50 18.37 -15.66
C ASP A 117 -10.83 17.20 -14.73
N ASN A 118 -11.71 16.28 -15.16
CA ASN A 118 -12.04 15.09 -14.38
C ASN A 118 -10.80 14.21 -14.10
N TYR A 119 -9.91 14.06 -15.08
CA TYR A 119 -8.69 13.28 -14.93
C TYR A 119 -7.75 13.88 -13.86
N PHE A 120 -7.46 15.18 -13.97
CA PHE A 120 -6.53 15.84 -13.06
C PHE A 120 -7.12 16.00 -11.66
N ASP A 121 -8.40 16.33 -11.54
CA ASP A 121 -9.08 16.41 -10.25
C ASP A 121 -9.08 15.05 -9.53
N PHE A 122 -9.33 13.96 -10.27
CA PHE A 122 -9.25 12.61 -9.72
C PHE A 122 -7.83 12.27 -9.26
N LYS A 123 -6.82 12.58 -10.09
CA LYS A 123 -5.41 12.36 -9.76
C LYS A 123 -5.00 13.11 -8.48
N PHE A 124 -5.29 14.40 -8.39
CA PHE A 124 -4.91 15.21 -7.23
C PHE A 124 -5.68 14.80 -5.98
N SER A 125 -6.97 14.48 -6.10
CA SER A 125 -7.75 13.94 -4.98
C SER A 125 -7.18 12.63 -4.44
N LEU A 126 -6.68 11.74 -5.30
CA LEU A 126 -5.97 10.54 -4.85
C LEU A 126 -4.66 10.89 -4.12
N GLN A 127 -3.89 11.86 -4.63
CA GLN A 127 -2.67 12.31 -3.96
C GLN A 127 -2.96 12.86 -2.55
N ASP A 128 -4.05 13.61 -2.40
CA ASP A 128 -4.47 14.16 -1.11
C ASP A 128 -4.91 13.07 -0.13
N ILE A 129 -5.67 12.08 -0.60
CA ILE A 129 -6.08 10.91 0.20
C ILE A 129 -4.83 10.15 0.69
N PHE A 130 -3.84 9.97 -0.17
CA PHE A 130 -2.66 9.20 0.17
C PHE A 130 -1.56 10.02 0.83
N ASN A 131 -1.64 11.34 0.78
CA ASN A 131 -0.57 12.26 1.14
C ASN A 131 0.77 11.85 0.48
N ARG A 132 0.70 11.52 -0.82
CA ARG A 132 1.80 10.93 -1.60
C ARG A 132 1.58 11.17 -3.09
N GLN A 133 2.67 11.17 -3.85
CA GLN A 133 2.59 11.20 -5.30
C GLN A 133 1.85 9.96 -5.85
N VAL A 134 1.05 10.20 -6.88
CA VAL A 134 0.29 9.16 -7.58
C VAL A 134 0.68 9.24 -9.05
N ASP A 135 1.18 8.15 -9.61
CA ASP A 135 1.27 7.99 -11.06
C ASP A 135 -0.02 7.35 -11.54
N LEU A 136 -0.87 8.15 -12.18
CA LEU A 136 -2.13 7.71 -12.73
C LEU A 136 -1.95 7.50 -14.23
N LEU A 137 -2.28 6.31 -14.71
CA LEU A 137 -2.31 5.97 -16.13
C LEU A 137 -3.72 5.62 -16.57
N GLU A 138 -4.11 6.05 -17.77
CA GLU A 138 -5.36 5.60 -18.35
C GLU A 138 -5.18 4.30 -19.12
N ALA A 139 -6.05 3.31 -18.87
CA ALA A 139 -5.99 2.00 -19.51
C ALA A 139 -5.95 2.10 -21.06
N LYS A 140 -6.74 3.01 -21.65
CA LYS A 140 -6.80 3.22 -23.11
C LYS A 140 -5.58 3.93 -23.70
N ALA A 141 -4.77 4.60 -22.86
CA ALA A 141 -3.58 5.32 -23.29
C ALA A 141 -2.34 4.40 -23.40
N ILE A 142 -2.40 3.18 -22.86
CA ILE A 142 -1.30 2.22 -22.90
C ILE A 142 -1.20 1.59 -24.30
N LYS A 143 -0.27 2.09 -25.12
CA LYS A 143 -0.07 1.62 -26.50
C LYS A 143 0.92 0.46 -26.63
N ASN A 144 1.84 0.29 -25.69
CA ASN A 144 2.85 -0.76 -25.77
C ASN A 144 2.25 -2.10 -25.31
N PRO A 145 2.11 -3.11 -26.20
CA PRO A 145 1.46 -4.38 -25.87
C PRO A 145 2.24 -5.19 -24.84
N TYR A 146 3.58 -5.11 -24.82
CA TYR A 146 4.41 -5.82 -23.84
C TYR A 146 4.22 -5.23 -22.44
N PHE A 147 4.18 -3.90 -22.35
CA PHE A 147 3.91 -3.22 -21.07
C PHE A 147 2.49 -3.52 -20.59
N LEU A 148 1.49 -3.44 -21.48
CA LEU A 148 0.11 -3.77 -21.15
C LEU A 148 -0.03 -5.22 -20.64
N GLN A 149 0.67 -6.17 -21.27
CA GLN A 149 0.67 -7.57 -20.84
C GLN A 149 1.27 -7.73 -19.43
N ASN A 150 2.42 -7.11 -19.17
CA ASN A 150 3.07 -7.14 -17.86
C ASN A 150 2.18 -6.53 -16.78
N VAL A 151 1.62 -5.35 -17.04
CA VAL A 151 0.64 -4.69 -16.18
C VAL A 151 -0.56 -5.59 -15.89
N ASN A 152 -1.18 -6.19 -16.92
CA ASN A 152 -2.36 -7.03 -16.75
C ASN A 152 -2.09 -8.29 -15.94
N GLN A 153 -0.86 -8.82 -15.95
CA GLN A 153 -0.46 -9.96 -15.14
C GLN A 153 -0.24 -9.61 -13.67
N GLN A 154 0.12 -8.36 -13.37
CA GLN A 154 0.58 -7.94 -12.05
C GLN A 154 -0.39 -6.99 -11.33
N LYS A 155 -1.37 -6.42 -12.03
CA LYS A 155 -2.29 -5.45 -11.44
C LYS A 155 -3.26 -6.08 -10.45
N GLN A 156 -3.64 -5.32 -9.44
CA GLN A 156 -4.63 -5.70 -8.43
C GLN A 156 -5.82 -4.75 -8.48
N LEU A 157 -7.04 -5.31 -8.47
CA LEU A 157 -8.28 -4.52 -8.49
C LEU A 157 -8.43 -3.76 -7.17
N VAL A 158 -8.67 -2.44 -7.27
CA VAL A 158 -8.99 -1.55 -6.14
C VAL A 158 -10.47 -1.20 -6.15
N TYR A 159 -11.02 -0.89 -7.32
CA TYR A 159 -12.42 -0.57 -7.53
C TYR A 159 -12.86 -1.03 -8.93
N GLY A 160 -14.08 -1.54 -9.07
CA GLY A 160 -14.65 -1.90 -10.36
C GLY A 160 -15.76 -2.94 -10.22
N HIS A 161 -16.50 -3.16 -11.29
CA HIS A 161 -17.59 -4.12 -11.42
C HIS A 161 -17.51 -4.85 -12.75
#